data_AF-A0A1U7P4V1-F1
#
_entry.id   AF-A0A1U7P4V1-F1
#
_cell.length_a   1.000
_cell.length_b   1.000
_cell.length_c   1.000
_cell.angle_alpha   90.00
_cell.angle_beta   90.00
_cell.angle_gamma   90.00
#
_symmetry.space_group_name_H-M   'P 1'
#
loop_
_entity.id
_entity.type
_entity.pdbx_description
1 polymer ?
#
loop_
_entity_poly.entity_id
_entity_poly.type
_entity_poly.pdbx_seq_one_letter_code
_entity_poly.pdbx_strand_id
1 'polypeptide(L)'
;MPSSDPGQLALTLSSLFTASRTDGRQRAHTLGHGLQLTVGTADGDFVALSRKAGEPDMLEAAVVAEKAGWISYSTDWQDIAGSRYLVIRPDSPTEDPPDEGDTDPPSPEIVALLTDPQAPWRHRTFTAQAHEARDDAVRRMSRAELHEEMAWLRTKWGPQLRAWQQGRLREVLAGPAP
;
A
#
# COMPACT_ATOMS: atom_id res chain seq x y z
N MET A 1 30.12 10.31 16.82
CA MET A 1 29.16 10.71 15.76
C MET A 1 27.77 10.33 16.26
N PRO A 2 26.84 11.25 16.52
CA PRO A 2 25.51 10.85 16.94
C PRO A 2 24.73 10.42 15.70
N SER A 3 24.77 9.12 15.41
CA SER A 3 23.87 8.47 14.46
C SER A 3 22.44 8.79 14.86
N SER A 4 21.68 9.46 13.99
CA SER A 4 20.23 9.43 14.09
C SER A 4 19.83 7.99 13.81
N ASP A 5 19.43 7.27 14.85
CA ASP A 5 19.13 5.84 14.75
C ASP A 5 17.97 5.63 13.75
N PRO A 6 18.14 4.81 12.71
CA PRO A 6 17.11 4.60 11.69
C PRO A 6 15.78 4.12 12.27
N GLY A 7 15.79 3.43 13.42
CA GLY A 7 14.56 3.03 14.12
C GLY A 7 13.83 4.22 14.76
N GLN A 8 14.57 5.24 15.21
CA GLN A 8 14.00 6.42 15.84
C GLN A 8 13.28 7.33 14.83
N LEU A 9 13.79 7.40 13.59
CA LEU A 9 13.15 8.16 12.52
C LEU A 9 11.78 7.57 12.14
N ALA A 10 11.70 6.25 11.96
CA ALA A 10 10.44 5.55 11.63
C ALA A 10 9.37 5.73 12.72
N LEU A 11 9.76 5.63 14.00
CA LEU A 11 8.88 5.88 15.13
C LEU A 11 8.40 7.34 15.18
N THR A 12 9.31 8.29 14.90
CA THR A 12 8.99 9.72 14.86
C THR A 12 7.98 10.02 13.76
N LEU A 13 8.22 9.54 12.53
CA LEU A 13 7.30 9.71 11.40
C LEU A 13 5.94 9.09 11.69
N SER A 14 5.91 7.85 12.19
CA SER A 14 4.65 7.17 12.56
C SER A 14 3.84 7.96 13.59
N SER A 15 4.51 8.54 14.60
CA SER A 15 3.88 9.38 15.61
C SER A 15 3.34 10.68 15.02
N LEU A 16 4.11 11.36 14.17
CA LEU A 16 3.70 12.60 13.50
C LEU A 16 2.50 12.39 12.57
N PHE A 17 2.51 11.32 11.77
CA PHE A 17 1.38 10.95 10.92
C PHE A 17 0.13 10.62 11.74
N THR A 18 0.27 9.83 12.81
CA THR A 18 -0.86 9.49 13.69
C THR A 18 -1.47 10.73 14.33
N ALA A 19 -0.62 11.63 14.85
CA ALA A 19 -1.06 12.89 15.44
C ALA A 19 -1.75 13.79 14.40
N SER A 20 -1.14 13.94 13.22
CA SER A 20 -1.70 14.75 12.12
C SER A 20 -3.04 14.21 11.63
N ARG A 21 -3.22 12.89 11.48
CA ARG A 21 -4.50 12.29 11.09
C ARG A 21 -5.59 12.47 12.15
N THR A 22 -5.20 12.62 13.41
CA THR A 22 -6.16 12.79 14.52
C THR A 22 -6.75 14.20 14.55
N ASP A 23 -5.95 15.23 14.25
CA ASP A 23 -6.37 16.63 14.37
C ASP A 23 -6.40 17.42 13.05
N GLY A 24 -5.99 16.80 11.94
CA GLY A 24 -5.89 17.40 10.62
C GLY A 24 -4.80 18.46 10.49
N ARG A 25 -3.94 18.65 11.50
CA ARG A 25 -2.93 19.71 11.51
C ARG A 25 -1.58 19.20 11.04
N GLN A 26 -0.82 20.09 10.41
CA GLN A 26 0.57 19.80 10.08
C GLN A 26 1.42 19.76 11.36
N ARG A 27 2.36 18.82 11.42
CA ARG A 27 3.23 18.60 12.58
C ARG A 27 4.68 18.66 12.15
N ALA A 28 5.47 19.50 12.81
CA ALA A 28 6.89 19.65 12.53
C ALA A 28 7.76 19.02 13.63
N HIS A 29 8.87 18.43 13.24
CA HIS A 29 9.89 17.89 14.13
C HIS A 29 11.29 18.13 13.57
N THR A 30 12.22 18.56 14.41
CA THR A 30 13.61 18.82 14.00
C THR A 30 14.52 17.70 14.48
N LEU A 31 15.21 17.05 13.55
CA LEU A 31 16.21 16.02 13.85
C LEU A 31 17.53 16.65 14.35
N GLY A 32 18.36 15.83 14.99
CA GLY A 32 19.61 16.28 15.64
C GLY A 32 20.66 16.92 14.73
N HIS A 33 20.55 16.74 13.41
CA HIS A 33 21.42 17.35 12.39
C HIS A 33 20.81 18.61 11.74
N GLY A 34 19.73 19.15 12.30
CA GLY A 34 19.11 20.39 11.84
C GLY A 34 18.17 20.24 10.64
N LEU A 35 17.86 19.01 10.22
CA LEU A 35 16.79 18.72 9.27
C LEU A 35 15.44 18.83 9.97
N GLN A 36 14.55 19.64 9.41
CA GLN A 36 13.18 19.79 9.88
C GLN A 36 12.24 18.97 8.98
N LEU A 37 11.49 18.09 9.61
CA LEU A 37 10.43 17.29 9.00
C LEU A 37 9.10 17.97 9.29
N THR A 38 8.29 18.22 8.27
CA THR A 38 6.90 18.67 8.45
C THR A 38 5.96 17.67 7.80
N VAL A 39 5.10 17.05 8.59
CA VAL A 39 4.14 16.04 8.13
C VAL A 39 2.75 16.67 8.05
N GLY A 40 2.04 16.39 6.96
CA GLY A 40 0.63 16.76 6.81
C GLY A 40 -0.16 15.63 6.17
N THR A 41 -1.46 15.57 6.51
CA THR A 41 -2.39 14.52 6.07
C THR A 41 -3.70 15.06 5.53
N ALA A 42 -3.93 16.38 5.60
CA ALA A 42 -5.21 17.01 5.22
C ALA A 42 -5.48 16.95 3.71
N ASP A 43 -4.44 17.09 2.89
CA ASP A 43 -4.50 17.07 1.41
C ASP A 43 -3.83 15.81 0.85
N GLY A 44 -3.85 14.72 1.63
CA GLY A 44 -3.03 13.53 1.42
C GLY A 44 -1.80 13.52 2.30
N ASP A 45 -1.24 12.32 2.50
CA ASP A 45 -0.02 12.13 3.28
C ASP A 45 1.17 12.80 2.56
N PHE A 46 1.92 13.65 3.25
CA PHE A 46 3.18 14.20 2.73
C PHE A 46 4.19 14.46 3.84
N VAL A 47 5.47 14.50 3.47
CA VAL A 47 6.56 14.98 4.32
C VAL A 47 7.32 16.08 3.60
N ALA A 48 7.37 17.27 4.17
CA ALA A 48 8.20 18.37 3.69
C ALA A 48 9.49 18.43 4.51
N LEU A 49 10.63 18.38 3.82
CA LEU A 49 11.96 18.55 4.39
C LEU A 49 12.42 19.98 4.23
N SER A 50 12.99 20.55 5.28
CA SER A 50 13.70 21.83 5.18
C SER A 50 14.89 21.87 6.14
N ARG A 51 15.81 22.79 5.90
CA ARG A 51 17.00 23.00 6.73
C ARG A 51 17.31 24.48 6.82
N LYS A 52 17.71 24.93 8.01
CA LYS A 52 18.01 26.36 8.27
C LYS A 52 19.31 26.84 7.60
N ALA A 53 20.25 25.94 7.35
CA ALA A 53 21.60 26.25 6.85
C ALA A 53 21.99 25.36 5.65
N GLY A 54 21.13 25.30 4.65
CA GLY A 54 21.36 24.53 3.42
C GLY A 54 20.08 23.93 2.88
N GLU A 55 20.21 23.19 1.78
CA GLU A 55 19.10 22.46 1.18
C GLU A 55 19.12 20.99 1.67
N PRO A 56 17.95 20.39 1.95
CA PRO A 56 17.86 18.95 2.10
C PRO A 56 18.21 18.25 0.79
N ASP A 57 18.74 17.03 0.85
CA ASP A 57 19.13 16.30 -0.35
C ASP A 57 18.18 15.14 -0.69
N MET A 58 18.36 14.58 -1.89
CA MET A 58 17.54 13.48 -2.38
C MET A 58 17.76 12.16 -1.63
N LEU A 59 18.92 11.98 -1.00
CA LEU A 59 19.20 10.79 -0.19
C LEU A 59 18.42 10.86 1.13
N GLU A 60 18.35 12.03 1.74
CA GLU A 60 17.50 12.30 2.92
C GLU A 60 16.03 12.06 2.59
N ALA A 61 15.58 12.49 1.41
CA ALA A 61 14.22 12.20 0.94
C ALA A 61 13.95 10.70 0.79
N ALA A 62 14.88 9.96 0.18
CA ALA A 62 14.76 8.51 0.03
C ALA A 62 14.67 7.79 1.38
N VAL A 63 15.52 8.16 2.35
CA VAL A 63 15.50 7.59 3.70
C VAL A 63 14.17 7.91 4.40
N VAL A 64 13.67 9.13 4.28
CA VAL A 64 12.39 9.52 4.88
C VAL A 64 11.23 8.75 4.27
N ALA A 65 11.18 8.59 2.94
CA ALA A 65 10.15 7.80 2.26
C ALA A 65 10.19 6.33 2.67
N GLU A 66 11.37 5.72 2.71
CA GLU A 66 11.57 4.34 3.16
C GLU A 66 11.06 4.15 4.60
N LYS A 67 11.41 5.08 5.52
CA LYS A 67 10.98 5.01 6.92
C LYS A 67 9.52 5.39 7.14
N ALA A 68 8.91 6.13 6.22
CA ALA A 68 7.46 6.35 6.17
C ALA A 68 6.70 5.11 5.65
N GLY A 69 7.41 4.13 5.08
CA GLY A 69 6.83 2.91 4.52
C GLY A 69 6.27 3.09 3.10
N TRP A 70 6.74 4.10 2.36
CA TRP A 70 6.29 4.35 1.00
C TRP A 70 7.11 3.54 -0.02
N ILE A 71 6.40 2.79 -0.87
CA ILE A 71 6.99 1.94 -1.91
C ILE A 71 7.37 2.76 -3.15
N SER A 72 6.49 3.69 -3.54
CA SER A 72 6.75 4.69 -4.57
C SER A 72 6.46 6.08 -4.00
N TYR A 73 7.27 7.05 -4.40
CA TYR A 73 7.12 8.42 -3.95
C TYR A 73 7.64 9.39 -5.01
N SER A 74 7.01 10.56 -5.05
CA SER A 74 7.45 11.70 -5.83
C SER A 74 8.04 12.77 -4.92
N THR A 75 8.98 13.52 -5.48
CA THR A 75 9.60 14.66 -4.82
C THR A 75 9.41 15.92 -5.64
N ASP A 76 9.02 17.00 -4.98
CA ASP A 76 8.80 18.31 -5.59
C ASP A 76 9.44 19.40 -4.72
N TRP A 77 10.01 20.41 -5.36
CA TRP A 77 10.58 21.57 -4.66
C TRP A 77 9.54 22.68 -4.56
N GLN A 78 9.20 23.08 -3.34
CA GLN A 78 8.26 24.17 -3.10
C GLN A 78 8.88 25.29 -2.28
N ASP A 79 8.70 26.52 -2.73
CA ASP A 79 9.08 27.73 -2.01
C ASP A 79 7.86 28.31 -1.29
N ILE A 80 7.87 28.26 0.05
CA ILE A 80 6.76 28.72 0.89
C ILE A 80 7.31 29.75 1.88
N ALA A 81 6.77 30.97 1.85
CA ALA A 81 7.14 32.06 2.76
C ALA A 81 8.65 32.32 2.85
N GLY A 82 9.37 32.18 1.73
CA GLY A 82 10.82 32.39 1.66
C GLY A 82 11.66 31.23 2.21
N SER A 83 11.04 30.10 2.56
CA SER A 83 11.72 28.85 2.89
C SER A 83 11.51 27.83 1.78
N ARG A 84 12.59 27.13 1.39
CA ARG A 84 12.57 26.12 0.35
C ARG A 84 12.41 24.73 0.98
N TYR A 85 11.42 23.99 0.49
CA TYR A 85 11.06 22.68 1.00
C TYR A 85 11.20 21.62 -0.09
N LEU A 86 11.81 20.49 0.25
CA LEU A 86 11.73 19.28 -0.55
C LEU A 86 10.53 18.49 -0.05
N VAL A 87 9.45 18.53 -0.82
CA VAL A 87 8.17 17.88 -0.49
C VAL A 87 8.18 16.48 -1.07
N ILE A 88 7.95 15.50 -0.22
CA ILE A 88 7.88 14.08 -0.54
C ILE A 88 6.43 13.66 -0.37
N ARG A 89 5.88 13.01 -1.38
CA ARG A 89 4.52 12.46 -1.35
C ARG A 89 4.59 10.99 -1.70
N PRO A 90 3.81 10.12 -1.03
CA PRO A 90 3.59 8.80 -1.57
C PRO A 90 2.93 9.00 -2.93
N ASP A 91 3.44 8.30 -3.93
CA ASP A 91 2.64 8.18 -5.12
C ASP A 91 1.40 7.41 -4.69
N SER A 92 0.24 7.91 -5.10
CA SER A 92 -0.91 7.02 -5.14
C SER A 92 -0.45 5.81 -5.95
N PRO A 93 -0.76 4.57 -5.56
CA PRO A 93 -0.60 3.47 -6.48
C PRO A 93 -1.28 3.92 -7.75
N THR A 94 -0.49 4.21 -8.77
CA THR A 94 -1.00 4.64 -10.06
C THR A 94 -1.98 3.53 -10.41
N GLU A 95 -3.27 3.85 -10.56
CA GLU A 95 -4.08 3.07 -11.49
C GLU A 95 -3.27 3.13 -12.77
N ASP A 96 -2.52 2.06 -13.06
CA ASP A 96 -1.69 1.98 -14.25
C ASP A 96 -2.57 2.45 -15.41
N PRO A 97 -2.07 3.33 -16.32
CA PRO A 97 -2.77 3.54 -17.57
C PRO A 97 -3.07 2.16 -18.15
N PRO A 98 -4.28 1.89 -18.69
CA PRO A 98 -4.66 0.55 -19.12
C PRO A 98 -3.52 -0.02 -19.94
N ASP A 99 -2.88 -1.05 -19.39
CA ASP A 99 -1.70 -1.65 -19.97
C ASP A 99 -2.14 -2.25 -21.30
N GLU A 100 -1.89 -1.53 -22.39
CA GLU A 100 -1.95 -2.07 -23.73
C GLU A 100 -0.76 -3.04 -23.89
N GLY A 101 -0.74 -4.14 -23.13
CA GLY A 101 0.31 -5.13 -23.34
C GLY A 101 0.67 -6.11 -22.24
N ASP A 102 0.07 -6.14 -21.05
CA ASP A 102 0.40 -7.23 -20.11
C ASP A 102 -0.28 -8.54 -20.57
N THR A 103 0.39 -9.19 -21.52
CA THR A 103 0.09 -10.52 -22.05
C THR A 103 0.65 -11.61 -21.14
N ASP A 104 0.86 -11.29 -19.86
CA ASP A 104 1.28 -12.27 -18.88
C ASP A 104 0.05 -13.14 -18.52
N PRO A 105 0.14 -14.48 -18.69
CA PRO A 105 -1.01 -15.34 -18.54
C PRO A 105 -1.59 -15.22 -17.12
N PRO A 106 -2.93 -15.26 -16.97
CA PRO A 106 -3.59 -15.12 -15.68
C PRO A 106 -3.09 -16.21 -14.73
N SER A 107 -2.72 -15.81 -13.50
CA SER A 107 -2.26 -16.75 -12.47
C SER A 107 -3.37 -17.80 -12.19
N PRO A 108 -3.20 -19.07 -12.61
CA PRO A 108 -4.28 -20.06 -12.55
C PRO A 108 -4.71 -20.37 -11.12
N GLU A 109 -3.79 -20.23 -10.16
CA GLU A 109 -4.06 -20.38 -8.73
C GLU A 109 -5.01 -19.30 -8.19
N ILE A 110 -4.86 -18.05 -8.65
CA ILE A 110 -5.70 -16.93 -8.23
C ILE A 110 -7.10 -17.07 -8.84
N VAL A 111 -7.18 -17.41 -10.13
CA VAL A 111 -8.45 -17.69 -10.80
C VAL A 111 -9.21 -18.81 -10.08
N ALA A 112 -8.53 -19.93 -9.78
CA ALA A 112 -9.14 -21.06 -9.09
C ALA A 112 -9.66 -20.68 -7.69
N LEU A 113 -8.93 -19.82 -6.96
CA LEU A 113 -9.36 -19.33 -5.66
C LEU A 113 -10.58 -18.40 -5.76
N LEU A 114 -10.57 -17.44 -6.70
CA LEU A 114 -11.63 -16.45 -6.85
C LEU A 114 -12.95 -17.06 -7.37
N THR A 115 -12.85 -18.14 -8.14
CA THR A 115 -14.00 -18.87 -8.72
C THR A 115 -14.46 -20.07 -7.89
N ASP A 116 -13.83 -20.31 -6.74
CA ASP A 116 -14.14 -21.44 -5.88
C ASP A 116 -15.60 -21.39 -5.37
N PRO A 117 -16.45 -22.39 -5.67
CA PRO A 117 -17.84 -22.39 -5.26
C PRO A 117 -18.04 -22.48 -3.75
N GLN A 118 -17.04 -22.99 -3.00
CA GLN A 118 -17.10 -23.11 -1.55
C GLN A 118 -16.54 -21.88 -0.83
N ALA A 119 -16.03 -20.89 -1.57
CA ALA A 119 -15.42 -19.71 -0.98
C ALA A 119 -16.42 -18.89 -0.14
N PRO A 120 -15.98 -18.38 1.04
CA PRO A 120 -16.85 -17.61 1.93
C PRO A 120 -17.21 -16.22 1.40
N TRP A 121 -16.38 -15.65 0.51
CA TRP A 121 -16.65 -14.38 -0.18
C TRP A 121 -17.61 -14.51 -1.36
N ARG A 122 -18.04 -15.74 -1.71
CA ARG A 122 -19.01 -15.96 -2.76
C ARG A 122 -20.41 -15.61 -2.23
N HIS A 123 -21.07 -14.67 -2.88
CA HIS A 123 -22.43 -14.28 -2.51
C HIS A 123 -23.41 -15.42 -2.76
N ARG A 124 -23.89 -16.06 -1.69
CA ARG A 124 -24.82 -17.21 -1.75
C ARG A 124 -26.20 -16.88 -2.32
N THR A 125 -26.53 -15.59 -2.42
CA THR A 125 -27.82 -15.10 -2.93
C THR A 125 -27.81 -14.89 -4.43
N PHE A 126 -26.67 -15.06 -5.11
CA PHE A 126 -26.58 -14.94 -6.56
C PHE A 126 -27.24 -16.15 -7.24
N THR A 127 -27.83 -15.92 -8.41
CA THR A 127 -28.33 -16.99 -9.26
C THR A 127 -27.16 -17.77 -9.87
N ALA A 128 -27.41 -19.00 -10.33
CA ALA A 128 -26.39 -19.79 -11.03
C ALA A 128 -25.79 -19.03 -12.23
N GLN A 129 -26.62 -18.35 -13.01
CA GLN A 129 -26.20 -17.54 -14.14
C GLN A 129 -25.31 -16.35 -13.72
N ALA A 130 -25.59 -15.72 -12.57
CA ALA A 130 -24.74 -14.65 -12.05
C ALA A 130 -23.38 -15.18 -11.54
N HIS A 131 -23.34 -16.41 -11.02
CA HIS A 131 -22.10 -17.09 -10.67
C HIS A 131 -21.26 -17.43 -11.90
N GLU A 132 -21.87 -17.97 -12.95
CA GLU A 132 -21.19 -18.27 -14.22
C GLU A 132 -20.63 -17.00 -14.88
N ALA A 133 -21.43 -15.93 -14.94
CA ALA A 133 -20.98 -14.65 -15.50
C ALA A 133 -19.80 -14.06 -14.72
N ARG A 134 -19.80 -14.19 -13.40
CA ARG A 134 -18.67 -13.78 -12.55
C ARG A 134 -17.43 -14.65 -12.81
N ASP A 135 -17.59 -15.96 -12.87
CA ASP A 135 -16.46 -16.87 -13.08
C ASP A 135 -15.82 -16.64 -14.45
N ASP A 136 -16.62 -16.39 -15.47
CA ASP A 136 -16.14 -16.04 -16.81
C ASP A 136 -15.46 -14.67 -16.85
N ALA A 137 -15.95 -13.69 -16.08
CA ALA A 137 -15.26 -12.40 -15.94
C ALA A 137 -13.88 -12.59 -15.28
N VAL A 138 -13.80 -13.35 -14.18
CA VAL A 138 -12.53 -13.64 -13.48
C VAL A 138 -11.54 -14.40 -14.37
N ARG A 139 -12.00 -15.33 -15.22
CA ARG A 139 -11.12 -16.05 -16.16
C ARG A 139 -10.55 -15.16 -17.27
N ARG A 140 -11.19 -14.03 -17.55
CA ARG A 140 -10.76 -13.07 -18.58
C ARG A 140 -9.94 -11.91 -18.01
N MET A 141 -9.87 -11.79 -16.68
CA MET A 141 -9.07 -10.76 -16.02
C MET A 141 -7.59 -10.95 -16.32
N SER A 142 -6.89 -9.83 -16.49
CA SER A 142 -5.44 -9.78 -16.56
C SER A 142 -4.83 -10.21 -15.23
N ARG A 143 -3.52 -10.49 -15.23
CA ARG A 143 -2.80 -10.79 -14.00
C ARG A 143 -2.89 -9.63 -13.00
N ALA A 144 -2.74 -8.39 -13.45
CA ALA A 144 -2.87 -7.20 -12.60
C ALA A 144 -4.26 -7.13 -11.94
N GLU A 145 -5.33 -7.27 -12.72
CA GLU A 145 -6.72 -7.26 -12.23
C GLU A 145 -6.97 -8.38 -11.21
N LEU A 146 -6.43 -9.59 -11.46
CA LEU A 146 -6.51 -10.71 -10.51
C LEU A 146 -5.77 -10.41 -9.19
N HIS A 147 -4.63 -9.71 -9.25
CA HIS A 147 -3.88 -9.30 -8.07
C HIS A 147 -4.60 -8.20 -7.28
N GLU A 148 -5.27 -7.26 -7.95
CA GLU A 148 -6.12 -6.25 -7.32
C GLU A 148 -7.33 -6.85 -6.62
N GLU A 149 -8.05 -7.76 -7.30
CA GLU A 149 -9.17 -8.52 -6.70
C GLU A 149 -8.69 -9.29 -5.46
N MET A 150 -7.53 -9.93 -5.54
CA MET A 150 -6.92 -10.61 -4.39
C MET A 150 -6.56 -9.64 -3.25
N ALA A 151 -6.08 -8.44 -3.56
CA ALA A 151 -5.76 -7.41 -2.57
C ALA A 151 -7.02 -6.88 -1.87
N TRP A 152 -8.08 -6.62 -2.64
CA TRP A 152 -9.40 -6.27 -2.11
C TRP A 152 -9.94 -7.37 -1.19
N LEU A 153 -9.83 -8.62 -1.62
CA LEU A 153 -10.32 -9.78 -0.88
C LEU A 153 -9.54 -10.01 0.43
N ARG A 154 -8.22 -9.78 0.43
CA ARG A 154 -7.41 -9.76 1.66
C ARG A 154 -7.83 -8.64 2.62
N THR A 155 -8.20 -7.48 2.09
CA THR A 155 -8.62 -6.34 2.90
C THR A 155 -9.99 -6.56 3.54
N LYS A 156 -10.95 -7.10 2.78
CA LYS A 156 -12.34 -7.32 3.25
C LYS A 156 -12.52 -8.63 4.02
N TRP A 157 -11.78 -9.69 3.66
CA TRP A 157 -11.97 -11.05 4.13
C TRP A 157 -10.69 -11.68 4.70
N GLY A 158 -9.67 -10.90 5.05
CA GLY A 158 -8.34 -11.41 5.41
C GLY A 158 -8.30 -12.57 6.41
N PRO A 159 -8.98 -12.49 7.57
CA PRO A 159 -9.06 -13.61 8.52
C PRO A 159 -9.71 -14.86 7.91
N GLN A 160 -10.82 -14.69 7.19
CA GLN A 160 -11.58 -15.79 6.57
C GLN A 160 -10.81 -16.41 5.40
N LEU A 161 -10.12 -15.60 4.59
CA LEU A 161 -9.26 -16.03 3.51
C LEU A 161 -8.10 -16.89 4.03
N ARG A 162 -7.43 -16.45 5.10
CA ARG A 162 -6.34 -17.23 5.72
C ARG A 162 -6.85 -18.54 6.31
N ALA A 163 -7.96 -18.50 7.04
CA ALA A 163 -8.58 -19.70 7.60
C ALA A 163 -9.00 -20.68 6.49
N TRP A 164 -9.52 -20.16 5.38
CA TRP A 164 -9.93 -20.99 4.25
C TRP A 164 -8.74 -21.62 3.52
N GLN A 165 -7.72 -20.84 3.21
CA GLN A 165 -6.47 -21.34 2.60
C GLN A 165 -5.80 -22.40 3.49
N GLN A 166 -5.79 -22.21 4.82
CA GLN A 166 -5.28 -23.20 5.76
C GLN A 166 -6.16 -24.46 5.81
N GLY A 167 -7.48 -24.33 5.71
CA GLY A 167 -8.42 -25.44 5.61
C GLY A 167 -8.18 -26.29 4.36
N ARG A 168 -8.09 -25.65 3.19
CA ARG A 168 -7.77 -26.32 1.92
C ARG A 168 -6.40 -26.98 1.91
N LEU A 169 -5.38 -26.31 2.44
CA LEU A 169 -4.06 -26.89 2.54
C LEU A 169 -4.08 -28.15 3.42
N ARG A 170 -4.85 -28.15 4.51
CA ARG A 170 -5.05 -29.33 5.36
C ARG A 170 -5.79 -30.46 4.62
N GLU A 171 -6.81 -30.16 3.83
CA GLU A 171 -7.54 -31.16 3.02
C GLU A 171 -6.63 -31.80 1.96
N VAL A 172 -5.82 -31.00 1.27
CA VAL A 172 -4.85 -31.49 0.28
C VAL A 172 -3.77 -32.36 0.92
N LEU A 173 -3.27 -31.95 2.10
CA LEU A 173 -2.25 -32.71 2.84
C LEU A 173 -2.81 -33.94 3.58
N ALA A 174 -4.11 -33.95 3.92
CA ALA A 174 -4.77 -35.10 4.54
C ALA A 174 -5.00 -36.25 3.54
N GLY A 175 -4.94 -35.96 2.23
CA GLY A 175 -5.25 -36.93 1.18
C GLY A 175 -6.75 -37.31 1.16
N PRO A 176 -7.26 -37.91 0.08
CA PRO A 176 -8.61 -38.45 0.09
C PRO A 176 -8.68 -39.54 1.17
N ALA A 177 -9.60 -39.39 2.13
CA ALA A 177 -9.92 -40.47 3.05
C ALA A 177 -10.36 -41.70 2.24
N PRO A 178 -9.93 -42.92 2.62
CA PRO A 178 -10.28 -44.16 1.93
C PRO A 178 -11.78 -44.47 1.96
#